data_AF-A0A2A7GUN3-F1
#
_entry.id   AF-A0A2A7GUN3-F1
#
_cell.length_a   1.000
_cell.length_b   1.000
_cell.length_c   1.000
_cell.angle_alpha   90.00
_cell.angle_beta   90.00
_cell.angle_gamma   90.00
#
_symmetry.space_group_name_H-M   'P 1'
#
loop_
_entity.id
_entity.type
_entity.pdbx_description
1 polymer ?
#
loop_
_entity_poly.entity_id
_entity_poly.type
_entity_poly.pdbx_seq_one_letter_code
_entity_poly.pdbx_strand_id
1 'polypeptide(L)'
;MEKSKKKNIIILIIAAIIILTIGSTAAFIHNRNVSKDNAAEVAIQHMKKEENIDFVVTDVKIESLERKGFITVRGYNKNDKQKKLVVVVNKIQNYIVDYSGKE
;
A
#
# COMPACT_ATOMS: atom_id res chain seq x y z
N MET A 1 28.30 4.34 -42.15
CA MET A 1 27.97 4.79 -40.78
C MET A 1 28.72 3.90 -39.79
N GLU A 2 29.83 4.42 -39.25
CA GLU A 2 30.86 3.67 -38.50
C GLU A 2 30.29 2.77 -37.40
N LYS A 3 30.85 1.56 -37.31
CA LYS A 3 30.50 0.51 -36.34
C LYS A 3 30.49 1.01 -34.89
N SER A 4 31.32 2.01 -34.57
CA SER A 4 31.40 2.71 -33.28
C SER A 4 30.13 3.48 -32.92
N LYS A 5 29.53 4.23 -33.86
CA LYS A 5 28.30 4.99 -33.63
C LYS A 5 27.11 4.08 -33.32
N LYS A 6 26.99 2.94 -34.02
CA LYS A 6 25.94 1.94 -33.75
C LYS A 6 26.08 1.33 -32.34
N LYS A 7 27.31 1.01 -31.91
CA LYS A 7 27.58 0.48 -30.56
C LYS A 7 27.20 1.48 -29.47
N ASN A 8 27.55 2.77 -29.64
CA ASN A 8 27.20 3.82 -28.68
C ASN A 8 25.69 4.04 -28.57
N ILE A 9 24.95 3.99 -29.69
CA ILE A 9 23.48 4.08 -29.67
C ILE A 9 22.88 2.90 -28.88
N ILE A 10 23.37 1.68 -29.09
CA ILE A 10 22.90 0.50 -28.35
C ILE A 10 23.15 0.67 -26.84
N ILE A 11 24.33 1.17 -26.44
CA ILE A 11 24.65 1.43 -25.03
C ILE A 11 23.69 2.47 -24.43
N LEU A 12 23.38 3.55 -25.15
CA LEU A 12 22.44 4.58 -24.70
C LEU A 12 21.03 4.03 -24.53
N ILE A 13 20.57 3.16 -25.44
CA ILE A 13 19.26 2.51 -25.33
C ILE A 13 19.20 1.62 -24.09
N ILE A 14 20.25 0.82 -23.84
CA ILE A 14 20.33 -0.03 -22.64
C ILE A 14 20.31 0.83 -21.37
N ALA A 15 21.09 1.92 -21.32
CA ALA A 15 21.10 2.84 -20.19
C ALA A 15 19.73 3.47 -19.93
N ALA A 16 19.02 3.90 -20.99
CA ALA A 16 17.67 4.44 -20.88
C ALA A 16 16.67 3.43 -20.31
N ILE A 17 16.73 2.16 -20.76
CA ILE A 17 15.87 1.08 -20.24
C ILE A 17 16.11 0.86 -18.74
N ILE A 18 17.38 0.86 -18.29
CA ILE A 18 17.73 0.69 -16.88
C ILE A 18 17.16 1.84 -16.03
N ILE A 19 17.29 3.08 -16.49
CA ILE A 19 16.76 4.25 -15.76
C ILE A 19 15.22 4.19 -15.68
N LEU A 20 14.55 3.80 -16.78
CA LEU A 20 13.09 3.67 -16.81
C LEU A 20 12.58 2.59 -15.86
N THR A 21 13.24 1.43 -15.77
CA THR A 21 12.81 0.34 -14.86
C THR A 21 13.00 0.72 -13.39
N ILE A 22 14.07 1.42 -13.03
CA ILE A 22 14.29 1.93 -11.67
C ILE A 22 13.23 2.97 -11.30
N GLY A 23 12.96 3.93 -12.18
CA GLY A 23 11.93 4.95 -11.94
C GLY A 23 10.54 4.34 -11.76
N SER A 24 10.18 3.37 -12.60
CA SER A 24 8.88 2.69 -12.52
C SER A 24 8.69 1.89 -11.23
N THR A 25 9.74 1.21 -10.76
CA THR A 25 9.65 0.43 -9.51
C THR A 25 9.56 1.33 -8.28
N ALA A 26 10.32 2.43 -8.24
CA ALA A 26 10.23 3.43 -7.18
C ALA A 26 8.83 4.06 -7.09
N ALA A 27 8.25 4.48 -8.22
CA ALA A 27 6.90 5.03 -8.27
C ALA A 27 5.84 4.02 -7.79
N PHE A 28 5.99 2.74 -8.17
CA PHE A 28 5.08 1.68 -7.73
C PHE A 28 5.14 1.47 -6.21
N ILE A 29 6.35 1.40 -5.63
CA ILE A 29 6.55 1.25 -4.19
C ILE A 29 5.96 2.45 -3.44
N HIS A 30 6.20 3.67 -3.92
CA HIS A 30 5.67 4.88 -3.30
C HIS A 30 4.13 4.89 -3.30
N ASN A 31 3.50 4.64 -4.45
CA ASN A 31 2.04 4.56 -4.55
C ASN A 31 1.45 3.46 -3.64
N ARG A 32 2.17 2.33 -3.51
CA ARG A 32 1.78 1.24 -2.61
C ARG A 32 1.83 1.68 -1.14
N ASN A 33 2.88 2.37 -0.72
CA ASN A 33 3.02 2.86 0.66
C ASN A 33 1.97 3.92 0.98
N VAL A 34 1.76 4.91 0.10
CA VAL A 34 0.68 5.90 0.25
C VAL A 34 -0.68 5.22 0.41
N SER A 35 -0.94 4.16 -0.34
CA SER A 35 -2.19 3.40 -0.20
C SER A 35 -2.33 2.72 1.16
N LYS A 36 -1.22 2.24 1.74
CA LYS A 36 -1.22 1.64 3.09
C LYS A 36 -1.44 2.69 4.16
N ASP A 37 -0.76 3.83 4.06
CA ASP A 37 -0.86 4.93 5.03
C ASP A 37 -2.29 5.48 5.08
N ASN A 38 -2.90 5.73 3.93
CA ASN A 38 -4.30 6.19 3.85
C ASN A 38 -5.27 5.18 4.48
N ALA A 39 -5.10 3.88 4.21
CA ALA A 39 -5.95 2.85 4.79
C ALA A 39 -5.77 2.75 6.32
N ALA A 40 -4.53 2.85 6.80
CA ALA A 40 -4.22 2.86 8.22
C ALA A 40 -4.85 4.08 8.92
N GLU A 41 -4.75 5.26 8.33
CA GLU A 41 -5.37 6.48 8.86
C GLU A 41 -6.89 6.32 8.95
N VAL A 42 -7.54 5.87 7.87
CA VAL A 42 -8.98 5.61 7.87
C VAL A 42 -9.38 4.61 8.96
N ALA A 43 -8.64 3.51 9.09
CA ALA A 43 -8.91 2.49 10.11
C ALA A 43 -8.79 3.06 11.54
N ILE A 44 -7.76 3.86 11.82
CA ILE A 44 -7.57 4.52 13.11
C ILE A 44 -8.73 5.48 13.40
N GLN A 45 -9.11 6.29 12.40
CA GLN A 45 -10.20 7.26 12.56
C GLN A 45 -11.55 6.57 12.77
N HIS A 46 -11.84 5.51 12.02
CA HIS A 46 -13.07 4.72 12.15
C HIS A 46 -13.17 4.09 13.53
N MET A 47 -12.11 3.38 13.97
CA MET A 47 -12.05 2.75 15.29
C MET A 47 -12.22 3.75 16.44
N LYS A 48 -11.62 4.94 16.30
CA LYS A 48 -11.74 6.00 17.31
C LYS A 48 -13.14 6.60 17.37
N LYS A 49 -13.77 6.84 16.22
CA LYS A 49 -15.08 7.52 16.13
C LYS A 49 -16.25 6.58 16.43
N GLU A 50 -16.26 5.41 15.80
CA GLU A 50 -17.39 4.49 15.82
C GLU A 50 -17.31 3.49 16.99
N GLU A 51 -16.10 3.05 17.35
CA GLU A 51 -15.90 2.01 18.38
C GLU A 51 -15.28 2.54 19.69
N ASN A 52 -14.88 3.82 19.74
CA ASN A 52 -14.16 4.43 20.87
C ASN A 52 -12.89 3.65 21.27
N ILE A 53 -12.18 3.11 20.28
CA ILE A 53 -10.95 2.34 20.46
C ILE A 53 -9.75 3.15 19.97
N ASP A 54 -8.73 3.30 20.82
CA ASP A 54 -7.42 3.81 20.40
C ASP A 54 -6.67 2.66 19.69
N PHE A 55 -6.84 2.58 18.37
CA PHE A 55 -6.36 1.47 17.56
C PHE A 55 -4.90 1.67 17.15
N VAL A 56 -4.05 0.69 17.49
CA VAL A 56 -2.63 0.68 17.13
C VAL A 56 -2.42 -0.29 15.98
N VAL A 57 -2.07 0.26 14.80
CA VAL A 57 -1.82 -0.52 13.59
C VAL A 57 -0.51 -1.31 13.73
N THR A 58 -0.55 -2.60 13.39
CA THR A 58 0.61 -3.50 13.39
C THR A 58 0.95 -3.99 11.99
N ASP A 59 -0.04 -4.18 11.13
CA ASP A 59 0.17 -4.62 9.75
C ASP A 59 -0.86 -3.99 8.81
N VAL A 60 -0.42 -3.73 7.57
CA VAL A 60 -1.27 -3.24 6.50
C VAL A 60 -0.99 -4.05 5.24
N LYS A 61 -1.97 -4.85 4.84
CA LYS A 61 -1.89 -5.76 3.71
C LYS A 61 -2.83 -5.32 2.60
N ILE A 62 -2.26 -4.99 1.44
CA ILE A 62 -3.04 -4.81 0.21
C ILE A 62 -3.36 -6.19 -0.34
N GLU A 63 -4.64 -6.50 -0.48
CA GLU A 63 -5.09 -7.80 -0.96
C GLU A 63 -4.89 -7.93 -2.47
N SER A 64 -4.65 -9.16 -2.92
CA SER A 64 -4.45 -9.53 -4.32
C SER A 64 -5.57 -10.43 -4.83
N LEU A 65 -5.56 -10.69 -6.14
CA LEU A 65 -6.50 -11.61 -6.81
C LEU A 65 -7.98 -11.20 -6.59
N GLU A 66 -8.78 -12.10 -6.00
CA GLU A 66 -10.23 -11.95 -5.83
C GLU A 66 -10.63 -10.79 -4.91
N ARG A 67 -9.72 -10.31 -4.06
CA ARG A 67 -9.93 -9.14 -3.19
C ARG A 67 -9.10 -7.92 -3.63
N LYS A 68 -8.68 -7.88 -4.90
CA LYS A 68 -7.94 -6.74 -5.44
C LYS A 68 -8.75 -5.46 -5.28
N GLY A 69 -8.16 -4.47 -4.59
CA GLY A 69 -8.83 -3.22 -4.25
C GLY A 69 -9.17 -3.08 -2.78
N PHE A 70 -9.09 -4.15 -2.00
CA PHE A 70 -9.21 -4.10 -0.55
C PHE A 70 -7.84 -4.03 0.13
N ILE A 71 -7.81 -3.35 1.28
CA ILE A 71 -6.64 -3.23 2.14
C ILE A 71 -7.07 -3.64 3.55
N THR A 72 -6.44 -4.70 4.05
CA THR A 72 -6.65 -5.20 5.40
C THR A 72 -5.66 -4.51 6.33
N VAL A 73 -6.17 -3.79 7.33
CA VAL A 73 -5.40 -3.16 8.40
C VAL A 73 -5.61 -3.97 9.67
N ARG A 74 -4.52 -4.48 10.25
CA ARG A 74 -4.53 -5.23 11.51
C ARG A 74 -3.90 -4.40 12.61
N GLY A 75 -4.34 -4.65 13.84
CA GLY A 75 -3.83 -3.95 15.00
C GLY A 75 -4.46 -4.44 16.28
N TYR A 76 -4.33 -3.65 17.33
CA TYR A 76 -4.91 -3.95 18.64
C TYR A 76 -5.42 -2.68 19.31
N ASN A 77 -6.29 -2.85 20.31
CA ASN A 77 -6.67 -1.75 21.20
C ASN A 77 -5.48 -1.39 22.10
N LYS A 78 -5.01 -0.15 22.09
CA LYS A 78 -3.92 0.33 22.95
C LYS A 78 -4.11 0.00 24.43
N ASN A 79 -5.36 0.00 24.91
CA ASN A 79 -5.71 -0.30 26.30
C ASN A 79 -5.76 -1.80 26.59
N ASP A 80 -5.84 -2.65 25.55
CA ASP A 80 -5.83 -4.10 25.67
C ASP A 80 -5.18 -4.74 24.42
N LYS A 81 -3.89 -5.06 24.55
CA LYS A 81 -3.09 -5.66 23.47
C LYS A 81 -3.58 -7.05 23.04
N GLN A 82 -4.37 -7.74 23.87
CA GLN A 82 -4.94 -9.04 23.51
C GLN A 82 -6.15 -8.90 22.58
N LYS A 83 -6.83 -7.74 22.61
CA LYS A 83 -7.93 -7.42 21.71
C LYS A 83 -7.40 -7.04 20.33
N LYS A 84 -7.08 -8.07 19.54
CA LYS A 84 -6.72 -7.93 18.13
C LYS A 84 -7.94 -7.56 17.29
N LEU A 85 -7.74 -6.64 16.38
CA LEU A 85 -8.78 -6.05 15.56
C LEU A 85 -8.30 -5.98 14.11
N VAL A 86 -9.27 -6.08 13.21
CA VAL A 86 -9.05 -5.96 11.78
C VAL A 86 -10.05 -4.97 11.20
N VAL A 87 -9.56 -4.14 10.29
CA VAL A 87 -10.36 -3.22 9.48
C VAL A 87 -10.06 -3.50 8.01
N VAL A 88 -11.09 -3.76 7.23
CA VAL A 88 -10.99 -3.92 5.79
C VAL A 88 -11.46 -2.62 5.14
N VAL A 89 -10.57 -2.02 4.35
CA VAL A 89 -10.78 -0.74 3.67
C VAL A 89 -10.84 -0.97 2.17
N ASN A 90 -11.87 -0.45 1.51
CA ASN A 90 -12.03 -0.51 0.07
C ASN A 90 -11.35 0.69 -0.61
N LYS A 91 -10.17 0.49 -1.19
CA LYS A 91 -9.43 1.54 -1.92
C LYS A 91 -10.19 2.04 -3.15
N ILE A 92 -10.93 1.17 -3.85
CA ILE A 92 -11.63 1.53 -5.09
C ILE A 92 -12.77 2.50 -4.77
N GLN A 93 -13.42 2.32 -3.62
CA GLN A 93 -14.49 3.19 -3.13
C GLN A 93 -13.94 4.31 -2.23
N ASN A 94 -12.86 4.97 -2.63
CA ASN A 94 -12.27 6.10 -1.90
C ASN A 94 -11.98 5.82 -0.41
N TYR A 95 -11.40 4.64 -0.14
CA TYR A 95 -11.03 4.21 1.21
C TYR A 95 -12.20 4.13 2.20
N ILE A 96 -13.40 3.75 1.76
CA ILE A 96 -14.50 3.44 2.68
C ILE A 96 -14.19 2.16 3.47
N VAL A 97 -14.58 2.12 4.75
CA VAL A 97 -14.51 0.92 5.58
C VAL A 97 -15.60 -0.06 5.15
N ASP A 98 -15.18 -1.25 4.71
CA ASP A 98 -16.06 -2.34 4.29
C ASP A 98 -16.43 -3.23 5.48
N TYR A 99 -15.48 -3.46 6.38
CA TYR A 99 -15.67 -4.25 7.59
C TYR A 99 -14.74 -3.78 8.71
N SER A 100 -15.23 -3.78 9.96
CA SER A 100 -14.42 -3.67 11.16
C SER A 100 -14.85 -4.70 12.20
N GLY A 101 -13.89 -5.29 12.91
CA GLY A 101 -14.20 -6.27 13.95
C GLY A 101 -12.99 -6.91 14.59
N LYS A 102 -13.25 -7.96 15.36
CA LYS A 102 -12.20 -8.82 15.94
C LYS A 102 -11.55 -9.64 14.85
N GLU A 103 -10.22 -9.80 14.98
CA GLU A 103 -9.42 -10.68 14.12
C GLU A 103 -9.70 -12.17 14.40
#